data_AF-A0A2U1LLW5-F1
#
_entry.id   AF-A0A2U1LLW5-F1
#
_cell.length_a   1.000
_cell.length_b   1.000
_cell.length_c   1.000
_cell.angle_alpha   90.00
_cell.angle_beta   90.00
_cell.angle_gamma   90.00
#
_symmetry.space_group_name_H-M   'P 1'
#
loop_
_entity.id
_entity.type
_entity.pdbx_description
1 polymer ?
#
loop_
_entity_poly.entity_id
_entity_poly.type
_entity_poly.pdbx_seq_one_letter_code
_entity_poly.pdbx_strand_id
1 'polypeptide(L)'
;METKNQQHRLEKLRRSLHFDSAFYVDPVGRSGGLALWWTSSIDLDVLTFNKNLITAQASLYCGTRNVHLSLLSMCFVYAPHDRLSRAPVWDAIIHRSSRVGPCLVIGDFNLIGELNDKVGGSLNLHHISEFQSFTAAAGLIDIPYSGLKYTWSNQRNESDNIRERIDRALGNIDLFEACPFQSLLHKPLIGSDHAPLIYCSHPSNKKKKSRFRFESMWTTHLECESTIRGSWPIFEVSNQLLGIKQNLSFCASNLTRWSRDTFEDVATRA
;
A
#
# COMPACT_ATOMS: atom_id res chain seq x y z
N MET A 1 7.00 6.80 -7.41
CA MET A 1 6.36 6.11 -8.54
C MET A 1 6.72 6.88 -9.81
N GLU A 2 7.15 6.18 -10.86
CA GLU A 2 7.52 6.79 -12.15
C GLU A 2 6.32 7.52 -12.75
N THR A 3 6.51 8.77 -13.19
CA THR A 3 5.41 9.63 -13.62
C THR A 3 5.25 9.68 -15.13
N LYS A 4 6.33 9.51 -15.90
CA LYS A 4 6.38 9.63 -17.38
C LYS A 4 5.73 10.92 -17.91
N ASN A 5 5.58 11.93 -17.07
CA ASN A 5 4.85 13.16 -17.35
C ASN A 5 5.64 14.35 -16.82
N GLN A 6 5.55 15.47 -17.53
CA GLN A 6 6.16 16.74 -17.09
C GLN A 6 5.39 17.34 -15.90
N GLN A 7 6.11 18.11 -15.08
CA GLN A 7 5.60 18.75 -13.87
C GLN A 7 4.26 19.48 -14.05
N HIS A 8 4.07 20.22 -15.15
CA HIS A 8 2.83 20.97 -15.39
C HIS A 8 1.56 20.10 -15.34
N ARG A 9 1.61 18.88 -15.91
CA ARG A 9 0.48 17.94 -15.87
C ARG A 9 0.24 17.40 -14.46
N LEU A 10 1.33 17.13 -13.76
CA LEU A 10 1.32 16.58 -12.40
C LEU A 10 0.78 17.58 -11.38
N GLU A 11 1.04 18.88 -11.54
CA GLU A 11 0.52 19.93 -10.67
C GLU A 11 -1.01 20.00 -10.66
N LYS A 12 -1.64 19.83 -11.82
CA LYS A 12 -3.10 19.82 -11.91
C LYS A 12 -3.69 18.64 -11.12
N LEU A 13 -3.07 17.46 -11.26
CA LEU A 13 -3.48 16.25 -10.54
C LEU A 13 -3.27 16.39 -9.03
N ARG A 14 -2.08 16.86 -8.61
CA ARG A 14 -1.75 17.13 -7.20
C ARG A 14 -2.81 18.00 -6.53
N ARG A 15 -3.17 19.12 -7.16
CA ARG A 15 -4.19 20.05 -6.64
C ARG A 15 -5.57 19.39 -6.56
N SER A 16 -5.95 18.60 -7.56
CA SER A 16 -7.24 17.87 -7.53
C SER A 16 -7.31 16.79 -6.44
N LEU A 17 -6.17 16.30 -5.98
CA LEU A 17 -6.05 15.32 -4.90
C LEU A 17 -5.79 15.95 -3.53
N HIS A 18 -5.85 17.29 -3.44
CA HIS A 18 -5.70 18.04 -2.19
C HIS A 18 -4.36 17.84 -1.45
N PHE A 19 -3.27 17.61 -2.19
CA PHE A 19 -1.92 17.73 -1.63
C PHE A 19 -1.48 19.19 -1.68
N ASP A 20 -0.84 19.70 -0.63
CA ASP A 20 -0.46 21.11 -0.51
C ASP A 20 0.90 21.40 -1.14
N SER A 21 1.83 20.47 -0.95
CA SER A 21 3.24 20.61 -1.33
C SER A 21 3.70 19.45 -2.22
N ALA A 22 4.76 19.69 -2.98
CA ALA A 22 5.33 18.71 -3.89
C ALA A 22 6.81 18.91 -4.14
N PHE A 23 7.46 17.82 -4.53
CA PHE A 23 8.80 17.78 -5.07
C PHE A 23 8.80 16.88 -6.31
N TYR A 24 9.51 17.31 -7.35
CA TYR A 24 9.57 16.62 -8.63
C TYR A 24 11.01 16.40 -9.06
N VAL A 25 11.25 15.25 -9.67
CA VAL A 25 12.44 14.98 -10.47
C VAL A 25 11.93 14.79 -11.90
N ASP A 26 12.41 15.58 -12.85
CA ASP A 26 11.90 15.52 -14.22
C ASP A 26 12.29 14.22 -14.93
N PRO A 27 11.43 13.73 -15.86
CA PRO A 27 11.77 12.61 -16.72
C PRO A 27 12.88 12.99 -17.72
N VAL A 28 13.70 12.01 -18.09
CA VAL A 28 14.65 12.15 -19.20
C VAL A 28 14.01 11.54 -20.45
N GLY A 29 13.50 12.41 -21.32
CA GLY A 29 12.77 11.99 -22.50
C GLY A 29 11.43 11.34 -22.15
N ARG A 30 11.25 10.04 -22.47
CA ARG A 30 10.02 9.28 -22.18
C ARG A 30 10.14 8.35 -20.96
N SER A 31 11.26 8.41 -20.24
CA SER A 31 11.57 7.52 -19.13
C SER A 31 11.87 8.31 -17.86
N GLY A 32 11.46 7.74 -16.73
CA GLY A 32 11.69 8.28 -15.40
C GLY A 32 10.67 9.33 -15.02
N GLY A 33 11.13 10.22 -14.15
CA GLY A 33 10.34 11.26 -13.53
C GLY A 33 9.73 10.76 -12.22
N LEU A 34 10.07 11.41 -11.11
CA LEU A 34 9.54 11.10 -9.78
C LEU A 34 8.72 12.27 -9.26
N ALA A 35 7.64 11.95 -8.55
CA ALA A 35 6.85 12.94 -7.82
C ALA A 35 6.68 12.48 -6.38
N LEU A 36 6.91 13.40 -5.45
CA LEU A 36 6.63 13.25 -4.03
C LEU A 36 5.66 14.38 -3.63
N TRP A 37 4.49 14.03 -3.13
CA TRP A 37 3.46 14.98 -2.70
C TRP A 37 3.11 14.78 -1.23
N TRP A 38 2.86 15.87 -0.52
CA TRP A 38 2.47 15.82 0.88
C TRP A 38 1.51 16.95 1.25
N THR A 39 0.80 16.75 2.34
CA THR A 39 -0.09 17.74 2.95
C THR A 39 0.68 18.56 3.99
N SER A 40 0.16 19.74 4.31
CA SER A 40 0.73 20.67 5.31
C SER A 40 0.77 20.10 6.72
N SER A 41 0.07 18.98 6.96
CA SER A 41 0.14 18.22 8.21
C SER A 41 1.45 17.44 8.38
N ILE A 42 2.24 17.31 7.31
CA ILE A 42 3.53 16.62 7.31
C ILE A 42 4.61 17.68 7.10
N ASP A 43 5.45 17.85 8.11
CA ASP A 43 6.69 18.61 7.99
C ASP A 43 7.74 17.69 7.36
N LEU A 44 8.04 17.92 6.09
CA LEU A 44 8.90 17.08 5.25
C LEU A 44 9.93 17.92 4.52
N ASP A 45 11.20 17.58 4.75
CA ASP A 45 12.34 18.18 4.07
C ASP A 45 12.98 17.18 3.11
N VAL A 46 13.06 17.55 1.84
CA VAL A 46 13.82 16.78 0.83
C VAL A 46 15.31 17.11 0.98
N LEU A 47 16.14 16.09 1.17
CA LEU A 47 17.55 16.25 1.47
C LEU A 47 18.44 16.08 0.23
N THR A 48 18.30 14.95 -0.46
CA THR A 48 19.04 14.66 -1.69
C THR A 48 18.13 13.92 -2.66
N PHE A 49 18.38 14.09 -3.95
CA PHE A 49 17.56 13.43 -4.97
C PHE A 49 18.35 13.21 -6.25
N ASN A 50 17.93 12.20 -7.01
CA ASN A 50 18.27 11.99 -8.41
C ASN A 50 17.10 11.23 -9.08
N LYS A 51 17.28 10.79 -10.33
CA LYS A 51 16.24 10.05 -11.08
C LYS A 51 15.84 8.69 -10.46
N ASN A 52 16.63 8.16 -9.52
CA ASN A 52 16.47 6.82 -8.95
C ASN A 52 16.19 6.81 -7.43
N LEU A 53 16.42 7.91 -6.75
CA LEU A 53 16.27 8.00 -5.30
C LEU A 53 15.92 9.43 -4.89
N ILE A 54 14.90 9.59 -4.05
CA ILE A 54 14.67 10.80 -3.27
C ILE A 54 14.85 10.44 -1.81
N THR A 55 15.73 11.15 -1.10
CA THR A 55 15.84 11.05 0.36
C THR A 55 15.21 12.28 1.01
N ALA A 56 14.46 12.05 2.08
CA ALA A 56 13.75 13.07 2.82
C ALA A 56 13.81 12.78 4.32
N GLN A 57 13.45 13.77 5.11
CA GLN A 57 13.29 13.65 6.55
C GLN A 57 11.94 14.25 6.94
N ALA A 58 11.25 13.62 7.90
CA ALA A 58 10.01 14.16 8.41
C ALA A 58 9.89 13.93 9.92
N SER A 59 9.09 14.77 10.57
CA SER A 59 8.74 14.57 11.98
C SER A 59 7.87 13.32 12.13
N LEU A 60 8.33 12.33 12.92
CA LEU A 60 7.56 11.13 13.24
C LEU A 60 6.73 11.37 14.50
N TYR A 61 5.42 11.24 14.35
CA TYR A 61 4.50 11.23 15.48
C TYR A 61 4.09 9.78 15.75
N CYS A 62 4.57 9.25 16.87
CA CYS A 62 4.29 7.88 17.27
C CYS A 62 3.77 7.76 18.71
N GLY A 63 2.61 7.10 18.87
CA GLY A 63 2.09 6.66 20.17
C GLY A 63 1.31 7.67 21.02
N THR A 64 0.53 7.14 21.96
CA THR A 64 -0.41 7.85 22.87
C THR A 64 0.25 8.54 24.06
N ARG A 65 1.59 8.48 24.18
CA ARG A 65 2.37 9.13 25.23
C ARG A 65 3.36 10.11 24.60
N ASN A 66 2.95 11.37 24.55
CA ASN A 66 3.64 12.65 24.30
C ASN A 66 5.19 12.81 24.32
N VAL A 67 6.08 11.84 24.04
CA VAL A 67 7.53 12.06 24.32
C VAL A 67 8.55 11.42 23.36
N HIS A 68 8.28 11.23 22.07
CA HIS A 68 9.41 11.16 21.13
C HIS A 68 9.05 11.72 19.75
N LEU A 69 9.34 13.00 19.55
CA LEU A 69 9.61 13.52 18.21
C LEU A 69 10.94 12.92 17.77
N SER A 70 10.89 11.78 17.06
CA SER A 70 12.05 11.31 16.30
C SER A 70 11.93 11.79 14.87
N LEU A 71 13.06 12.10 14.25
CA LEU A 71 13.09 12.39 12.82
C LEU A 71 13.09 11.05 12.07
N LEU A 72 12.09 10.84 11.22
CA LEU A 72 12.04 9.72 10.31
C LEU A 72 12.86 10.03 9.07
N SER A 73 13.90 9.23 8.82
CA SER A 73 14.57 9.20 7.52
C SER A 73 13.71 8.43 6.52
N MET A 74 13.50 8.98 5.34
CA MET A 74 12.73 8.35 4.27
C MET A 74 13.53 8.29 2.97
N CYS A 75 13.49 7.14 2.31
CA CYS A 75 14.07 6.91 1.00
C CYS A 75 12.97 6.43 0.04
N PHE A 76 12.71 7.19 -1.02
CA PHE A 76 11.77 6.84 -2.08
C PHE A 76 12.54 6.32 -3.29
N VAL A 77 12.43 5.01 -3.54
CA VAL A 77 13.30 4.29 -4.49
C VAL A 77 12.61 4.08 -5.83
N TYR A 78 13.38 4.26 -6.90
CA TYR A 78 13.10 3.81 -8.26
C TYR A 78 14.40 3.28 -8.87
N ALA A 79 14.76 2.06 -8.48
CA ALA A 79 16.07 1.48 -8.75
C ALA A 79 16.24 1.17 -10.25
N PRO A 80 17.44 1.37 -10.83
CA PRO A 80 17.73 0.97 -12.20
C PRO A 80 17.59 -0.54 -12.45
N HIS A 81 17.30 -0.91 -13.69
CA HIS A 81 17.29 -2.32 -14.11
C HIS A 81 18.70 -2.92 -14.23
N ASP A 82 19.74 -2.10 -14.44
CA ASP A 82 21.12 -2.55 -14.54
C ASP A 82 21.83 -2.51 -13.18
N ARG A 83 22.63 -3.55 -12.92
CA ARG A 83 23.32 -3.75 -11.64
C ARG A 83 24.31 -2.63 -11.30
N LEU A 84 25.06 -2.15 -12.30
CA LEU A 84 26.10 -1.13 -12.06
C LEU A 84 25.49 0.21 -11.62
N SER A 85 24.35 0.59 -12.20
CA SER A 85 23.64 1.81 -11.81
C SER A 85 22.88 1.67 -10.50
N ARG A 86 22.58 0.45 -10.04
CA ARG A 86 21.99 0.23 -8.71
C ARG A 86 22.98 0.43 -7.56
N ALA A 87 24.25 0.07 -7.76
CA ALA A 87 25.28 0.20 -6.72
C ALA A 87 25.28 1.56 -5.97
N PRO A 88 25.32 2.73 -6.65
CA PRO A 88 25.29 4.02 -5.96
C PRO A 88 23.97 4.30 -5.22
N VAL A 89 22.85 3.70 -5.66
CA VAL A 89 21.55 3.81 -4.96
C VAL A 89 21.61 3.02 -3.66
N TRP A 90 22.17 1.80 -3.70
CA TRP A 90 22.36 0.96 -2.51
C TRP A 90 23.29 1.61 -1.50
N ASP A 91 24.44 2.14 -1.93
CA ASP A 91 25.39 2.83 -1.05
C ASP A 91 24.74 4.03 -0.34
N ALA A 92 23.94 4.81 -1.09
CA ALA A 92 23.21 5.95 -0.52
C ALA A 92 22.17 5.52 0.53
N ILE A 93 21.47 4.40 0.29
CA ILE A 93 20.49 3.86 1.23
C ILE A 93 21.20 3.30 2.47
N ILE A 94 22.28 2.53 2.31
CA ILE A 94 23.08 1.96 3.41
C ILE A 94 23.61 3.08 4.32
N HIS A 95 24.16 4.15 3.73
CA HIS A 95 24.63 5.30 4.49
C HIS A 95 23.49 6.06 5.19
N ARG A 96 22.28 6.05 4.62
CA ARG A 96 21.12 6.69 5.26
C ARG A 96 20.56 5.85 6.41
N SER A 97 20.43 4.53 6.23
CA SER A 97 19.84 3.62 7.22
C SER A 97 20.77 3.33 8.41
N SER A 98 22.08 3.54 8.25
CA SER A 98 23.06 3.41 9.34
C SER A 98 23.11 4.61 10.31
N ARG A 99 22.40 5.70 9.99
CA ARG A 99 22.27 6.84 10.90
C ARG A 99 21.31 6.50 12.04
N VAL A 100 21.51 7.17 13.17
CA VAL A 100 20.64 7.03 14.35
C VAL A 100 19.22 7.43 14.01
N GLY A 101 18.25 6.57 14.37
CA GLY A 101 16.83 6.86 14.28
C GLY A 101 16.10 6.02 13.23
N PRO A 102 14.76 6.12 13.21
CA PRO A 102 13.93 5.32 12.33
C PRO A 102 14.18 5.68 10.86
N CYS A 103 14.31 4.65 10.02
CA CYS A 103 14.51 4.78 8.58
C CYS A 103 13.50 3.91 7.82
N LEU A 104 12.73 4.52 6.93
CA LEU A 104 11.80 3.88 6.00
C LEU A 104 12.33 3.99 4.57
N VAL A 105 12.46 2.85 3.89
CA VAL A 105 12.84 2.79 2.48
C VAL A 105 11.70 2.16 1.70
N ILE A 106 11.08 2.89 0.77
CA ILE A 106 9.89 2.42 0.06
C ILE A 106 9.96 2.76 -1.43
N GLY A 107 9.53 1.83 -2.27
CA GLY A 107 9.43 2.06 -3.72
C GLY A 107 9.73 0.83 -4.53
N ASP A 108 10.15 1.06 -5.77
CA ASP A 108 10.46 0.02 -6.76
C ASP A 108 11.95 -0.31 -6.71
N PHE A 109 12.28 -1.53 -6.28
CA PHE A 109 13.64 -2.02 -6.18
C PHE A 109 14.12 -2.71 -7.46
N ASN A 110 13.23 -2.99 -8.42
CA ASN A 110 13.52 -3.75 -9.65
C ASN A 110 14.25 -5.08 -9.41
N LEU A 111 14.07 -5.67 -8.21
CA LEU A 111 14.68 -6.93 -7.79
C LEU A 111 13.65 -7.77 -7.04
N ILE A 112 13.65 -9.08 -7.32
CA ILE A 112 12.95 -10.08 -6.52
C ILE A 112 13.83 -10.47 -5.32
N GLY A 113 13.21 -10.71 -4.17
CA GLY A 113 13.93 -11.05 -2.93
C GLY A 113 13.95 -12.55 -2.61
N GLU A 114 13.03 -13.31 -3.19
CA GLU A 114 12.87 -14.75 -2.99
C GLU A 114 12.32 -15.42 -4.27
N LEU A 115 12.42 -16.75 -4.36
CA LEU A 115 11.89 -17.52 -5.49
C LEU A 115 10.39 -17.28 -5.71
N ASN A 116 9.65 -17.17 -4.60
CA ASN A 116 8.21 -17.01 -4.60
C ASN A 116 7.74 -15.60 -4.98
N ASP A 117 8.65 -14.65 -5.14
CA ASP A 117 8.32 -13.29 -5.56
C ASP A 117 8.08 -13.19 -7.07
N LYS A 118 8.23 -14.28 -7.83
CA LYS A 118 8.01 -14.29 -9.28
C LYS A 118 7.16 -15.49 -9.70
N VAL A 119 6.30 -15.25 -10.70
CA VAL A 119 5.65 -16.31 -11.48
C VAL A 119 5.73 -15.96 -12.96
N GLY A 120 5.97 -16.98 -13.78
CA GLY A 120 6.20 -16.83 -15.22
C GLY A 120 7.59 -16.27 -15.57
N GLY A 121 8.01 -16.47 -16.82
CA GLY A 121 9.32 -16.03 -17.32
C GLY A 121 10.52 -16.73 -16.67
N SER A 122 11.72 -16.26 -17.00
CA SER A 122 12.97 -16.81 -16.44
C SER A 122 13.29 -16.20 -15.07
N LEU A 123 13.76 -17.04 -14.16
CA LEU A 123 14.20 -16.62 -12.84
C LEU A 123 15.68 -16.19 -12.88
N ASN A 124 16.00 -15.03 -12.30
CA ASN A 124 17.38 -14.58 -12.12
C ASN A 124 17.79 -14.66 -10.65
N LEU A 125 18.54 -15.70 -10.28
CA LEU A 125 19.00 -15.91 -8.90
C LEU A 125 19.95 -14.81 -8.41
N HIS A 126 20.62 -14.09 -9.33
CA HIS A 126 21.46 -12.95 -8.93
C HIS A 126 20.63 -11.80 -8.37
N HIS A 127 19.37 -11.63 -8.81
CA HIS A 127 18.51 -10.59 -8.25
C HIS A 127 18.23 -10.83 -6.76
N ILE A 128 17.94 -12.09 -6.42
CA ILE A 128 17.70 -12.54 -5.05
C ILE A 128 18.94 -12.29 -4.19
N SER A 129 20.10 -12.78 -4.64
CA SER A 129 21.36 -12.62 -3.91
C SER A 129 21.75 -11.14 -3.75
N GLU A 130 21.58 -10.32 -4.79
CA GLU A 130 21.85 -8.88 -4.73
C GLU A 130 20.95 -8.18 -3.73
N PHE A 131 19.63 -8.42 -3.81
CA PHE A 131 18.65 -7.81 -2.90
C PHE A 131 18.93 -8.18 -1.44
N GLN A 132 19.14 -9.47 -1.15
CA GLN A 132 19.43 -9.95 0.20
C GLN A 132 20.75 -9.42 0.76
N SER A 133 21.78 -9.32 -0.08
CA SER A 133 23.07 -8.74 0.34
C SER A 133 22.93 -7.25 0.66
N PHE A 134 22.18 -6.52 -0.17
CA PHE A 134 21.89 -5.10 0.05
C PHE A 134 21.09 -4.89 1.35
N THR A 135 19.99 -5.62 1.56
CA THR A 135 19.15 -5.41 2.76
C THR A 135 19.90 -5.78 4.04
N ALA A 136 20.71 -6.83 4.01
CA ALA A 136 21.58 -7.20 5.11
C ALA A 136 22.63 -6.10 5.41
N ALA A 137 23.31 -5.59 4.39
CA ALA A 137 24.30 -4.51 4.56
C ALA A 137 23.67 -3.20 5.05
N ALA A 138 22.42 -2.93 4.66
CA ALA A 138 21.69 -1.74 5.08
C ALA A 138 21.05 -1.88 6.47
N GLY A 139 21.04 -3.07 7.07
CA GLY A 139 20.31 -3.34 8.31
C GLY A 139 18.79 -3.15 8.16
N LEU A 140 18.26 -3.45 6.98
CA LEU A 140 16.86 -3.23 6.63
C LEU A 140 16.08 -4.55 6.59
N ILE A 141 14.88 -4.54 7.15
CA ILE A 141 13.95 -5.66 7.24
C ILE A 141 12.73 -5.36 6.36
N ASP A 142 12.30 -6.35 5.58
CA ASP A 142 11.09 -6.24 4.75
C ASP A 142 9.85 -6.12 5.64
N ILE A 143 9.06 -5.07 5.44
CA ILE A 143 7.86 -4.82 6.24
C ILE A 143 6.77 -5.78 5.78
N PRO A 144 6.18 -6.59 6.69
CA PRO A 144 5.12 -7.51 6.34
C PRO A 144 3.95 -6.81 5.64
N TYR A 145 3.45 -7.44 4.58
CA TYR A 145 2.38 -6.89 3.75
C TYR A 145 1.11 -7.73 3.80
N SER A 146 0.01 -7.08 3.44
CA SER A 146 -1.28 -7.70 3.16
C SER A 146 -1.73 -7.32 1.74
N GLY A 147 -2.72 -8.05 1.20
CA GLY A 147 -3.25 -7.80 -0.15
C GLY A 147 -2.58 -8.65 -1.23
N LEU A 148 -2.34 -8.07 -2.41
CA LEU A 148 -1.78 -8.82 -3.53
C LEU A 148 -0.34 -9.25 -3.29
N LYS A 149 -0.01 -10.49 -3.66
CA LYS A 149 1.35 -11.03 -3.56
C LYS A 149 2.33 -10.32 -4.49
N TYR A 150 1.93 -10.10 -5.75
CA TYR A 150 2.76 -9.49 -6.78
C TYR A 150 2.40 -8.02 -6.93
N THR A 151 3.42 -7.18 -7.07
CA THR A 151 3.26 -5.73 -7.22
C THR A 151 3.46 -5.26 -8.65
N TRP A 152 3.95 -6.11 -9.54
CA TRP A 152 4.12 -5.80 -10.95
C TRP A 152 3.57 -6.92 -11.85
N SER A 153 3.06 -6.56 -13.02
CA SER A 153 2.76 -7.51 -14.09
C SER A 153 3.05 -6.94 -15.47
N ASN A 154 3.57 -7.77 -16.37
CA ASN A 154 3.69 -7.41 -17.78
C ASN A 154 2.33 -7.33 -18.52
N GLN A 155 1.22 -7.63 -17.86
CA GLN A 155 -0.16 -7.60 -18.37
C GLN A 155 -0.39 -8.42 -19.65
N ARG A 156 0.48 -9.39 -19.96
CA ARG A 156 0.26 -10.32 -21.07
C ARG A 156 -0.68 -11.45 -20.64
N ASN A 157 -1.25 -12.12 -21.64
CA ASN A 157 -2.23 -13.17 -21.43
C ASN A 157 -1.58 -14.50 -21.02
N GLU A 158 -2.30 -15.27 -20.21
CA GLU A 158 -2.07 -16.70 -19.94
C GLU A 158 -0.60 -17.07 -19.66
N SER A 159 0.01 -17.88 -20.54
CA SER A 159 1.36 -18.42 -20.38
C SER A 159 2.46 -17.37 -20.45
N ASP A 160 2.19 -16.24 -21.11
CA ASP A 160 3.15 -15.14 -21.24
C ASP A 160 3.03 -14.14 -20.07
N ASN A 161 2.06 -14.35 -19.18
CA ASN A 161 1.88 -13.49 -18.01
C ASN A 161 3.03 -13.66 -17.02
N ILE A 162 3.77 -12.59 -16.81
CA ILE A 162 4.81 -12.51 -15.80
C ILE A 162 4.32 -11.59 -14.70
N ARG A 163 4.47 -12.02 -13.45
CA ARG A 163 4.17 -11.22 -12.27
C ARG A 163 5.33 -11.29 -11.28
N GLU A 164 5.65 -10.15 -10.70
CA GLU A 164 6.78 -10.02 -9.76
C GLU A 164 6.40 -9.18 -8.54
N ARG A 165 7.06 -9.41 -7.41
CA ARG A 165 7.06 -8.52 -6.24
C ARG A 165 8.38 -7.77 -6.18
N ILE A 166 8.40 -6.58 -6.79
CA ILE A 166 9.57 -5.69 -6.91
C ILE A 166 9.38 -4.36 -6.17
N ASP A 167 8.15 -4.00 -5.83
CA ASP A 167 7.84 -2.84 -5.00
C ASP A 167 7.76 -3.28 -3.53
N ARG A 168 8.52 -2.63 -2.64
CA ARG A 168 8.61 -3.00 -1.22
C ARG A 168 8.67 -1.78 -0.32
N ALA A 169 8.40 -2.01 0.97
CA ALA A 169 8.77 -1.09 2.04
C ALA A 169 9.66 -1.84 3.03
N LEU A 170 10.81 -1.25 3.36
CA LEU A 170 11.81 -1.80 4.27
C LEU A 170 12.02 -0.84 5.44
N GLY A 171 12.30 -1.36 6.62
CA GLY A 171 12.55 -0.59 7.83
C GLY A 171 13.79 -1.06 8.58
N ASN A 172 14.52 -0.14 9.21
CA ASN A 172 15.54 -0.52 10.19
C ASN A 172 14.90 -0.85 11.55
N ILE A 173 15.68 -1.39 12.49
CA ILE A 173 15.17 -1.79 13.81
C ILE A 173 14.51 -0.64 14.56
N ASP A 174 15.09 0.57 14.51
CA ASP A 174 14.54 1.78 15.13
C ASP A 174 13.14 2.12 14.60
N LEU A 175 12.85 1.84 13.31
CA LEU A 175 11.50 2.02 12.76
C LEU A 175 10.51 1.01 13.33
N PHE A 176 10.92 -0.26 13.50
CA PHE A 176 10.06 -1.29 14.08
C PHE A 176 9.79 -1.06 15.57
N GLU A 177 10.78 -0.53 16.30
CA GLU A 177 10.62 -0.15 17.70
C GLU A 177 9.74 1.10 17.84
N ALA A 178 9.95 2.10 16.97
CA ALA A 178 9.10 3.28 16.94
C ALA A 178 7.68 2.88 16.57
N CYS A 179 7.45 2.20 15.46
CA CYS A 179 6.12 1.91 14.91
C CYS A 179 5.80 0.40 14.95
N PRO A 180 5.56 -0.21 16.13
CA PRO A 180 5.41 -1.66 16.27
C PRO A 180 4.16 -2.22 15.58
N PHE A 181 3.15 -1.37 15.36
CA PHE A 181 1.90 -1.72 14.69
C PHE A 181 1.87 -1.32 13.22
N GLN A 182 3.01 -0.95 12.63
CA GLN A 182 3.04 -0.55 11.23
C GLN A 182 2.49 -1.65 10.30
N SER A 183 1.93 -1.22 9.17
CA SER A 183 1.36 -2.14 8.19
C SER A 183 1.67 -1.70 6.77
N LEU A 184 1.93 -2.66 5.88
CA LEU A 184 2.01 -2.44 4.44
C LEU A 184 0.82 -3.12 3.74
N LEU A 185 0.18 -2.41 2.80
CA LEU A 185 -0.92 -2.94 2.00
C LEU A 185 -0.60 -2.79 0.51
N HIS A 186 -0.63 -3.89 -0.22
CA HIS A 186 -0.54 -3.92 -1.68
C HIS A 186 -1.95 -3.80 -2.27
N LYS A 187 -2.19 -2.76 -3.06
CA LYS A 187 -3.47 -2.53 -3.73
C LYS A 187 -3.54 -3.23 -5.09
N PRO A 188 -4.76 -3.41 -5.64
CA PRO A 188 -4.93 -3.90 -7.01
C PRO A 188 -4.21 -3.03 -8.05
N LEU A 189 -3.68 -3.69 -9.08
CA LEU A 189 -3.07 -3.04 -10.24
C LEU A 189 -4.19 -2.43 -11.09
N ILE A 190 -4.50 -1.15 -10.87
CA ILE A 190 -5.52 -0.41 -11.61
C ILE A 190 -4.87 0.82 -12.22
N GLY A 191 -4.85 0.89 -13.56
CA GLY A 191 -4.29 2.02 -14.30
C GLY A 191 -2.76 2.04 -14.41
N SER A 192 -2.07 1.02 -13.89
CA SER A 192 -0.63 0.81 -14.01
C SER A 192 -0.31 -0.69 -14.02
N ASP A 193 0.84 -1.04 -14.58
CA ASP A 193 1.52 -2.32 -14.43
C ASP A 193 2.09 -2.54 -13.02
N HIS A 194 2.14 -1.49 -12.18
CA HIS A 194 2.49 -1.58 -10.76
C HIS A 194 1.27 -1.46 -9.83
N ALA A 195 1.38 -2.11 -8.68
CA ALA A 195 0.45 -2.05 -7.56
C ALA A 195 0.83 -0.89 -6.63
N PRO A 196 -0.13 -0.03 -6.24
CA PRO A 196 0.13 0.97 -5.22
C PRO A 196 0.45 0.30 -3.86
N LEU A 197 1.52 0.75 -3.22
CA LEU A 197 1.85 0.41 -1.84
C LEU A 197 1.26 1.46 -0.88
N ILE A 198 0.63 1.01 0.19
CA ILE A 198 0.16 1.89 1.28
C ILE A 198 0.86 1.47 2.56
N TYR A 199 1.80 2.31 3.01
CA TYR A 199 2.41 2.19 4.31
C TYR A 199 1.63 3.01 5.35
N CYS A 200 1.34 2.40 6.50
CA CYS A 200 0.75 3.07 7.64
C CYS A 200 1.63 2.82 8.86
N SER A 201 2.22 3.86 9.45
CA SER A 201 2.97 3.76 10.71
C SER A 201 2.08 3.44 11.90
N HIS A 202 0.84 3.92 11.86
CA HIS A 202 -0.17 3.77 12.92
C HIS A 202 -1.53 3.44 12.31
N PRO A 203 -1.81 2.17 12.00
CA PRO A 203 -3.13 1.79 11.56
C PRO A 203 -4.14 2.15 12.65
N SER A 204 -5.18 2.93 12.29
CA SER A 204 -6.21 3.26 13.25
C SER A 204 -6.95 1.97 13.64
N ASN A 205 -6.90 1.59 14.91
CA ASN A 205 -7.77 0.53 15.48
C ASN A 205 -9.25 0.91 15.53
N LYS A 206 -9.65 2.01 14.88
CA LYS A 206 -11.07 2.26 14.64
C LYS A 206 -11.55 1.10 13.78
N LYS A 207 -12.23 0.14 14.42
CA LYS A 207 -12.99 -0.92 13.74
C LYS A 207 -13.77 -0.20 12.65
N LYS A 208 -13.30 -0.28 11.40
CA LYS A 208 -14.10 0.20 10.28
C LYS A 208 -15.39 -0.59 10.42
N LYS A 209 -16.52 0.09 10.60
CA LYS A 209 -17.82 -0.59 10.55
C LYS A 209 -17.79 -1.38 9.25
N SER A 210 -17.78 -2.71 9.36
CA SER A 210 -17.79 -3.56 8.18
C SER A 210 -19.01 -3.12 7.37
N ARG A 211 -18.80 -2.78 6.10
CA ARG A 211 -19.93 -2.50 5.22
C ARG A 211 -20.65 -3.83 5.04
N PHE A 212 -21.97 -3.82 5.21
CA PHE A 212 -22.79 -4.99 4.89
C PHE A 212 -22.47 -5.46 3.47
N ARG A 213 -22.18 -6.75 3.32
CA ARG A 213 -22.02 -7.43 2.03
C ARG A 213 -23.02 -8.57 2.02
N PHE A 214 -23.72 -8.72 0.91
CA PHE A 214 -24.55 -9.87 0.67
C PHE A 214 -23.67 -10.97 0.07
N GLU A 215 -23.52 -12.08 0.77
CA GLU A 215 -22.71 -13.21 0.30
C GLU A 215 -23.53 -14.11 -0.62
N SER A 216 -22.98 -14.49 -1.77
CA SER A 216 -23.69 -15.31 -2.75
C SER A 216 -24.11 -16.68 -2.18
N MET A 217 -23.34 -17.25 -1.25
CA MET A 217 -23.70 -18.49 -0.57
C MET A 217 -25.00 -18.41 0.22
N TRP A 218 -25.47 -17.22 0.62
CA TRP A 218 -26.73 -17.11 1.35
C TRP A 218 -27.91 -17.53 0.48
N THR A 219 -27.87 -17.31 -0.84
CA THR A 219 -28.98 -17.69 -1.73
C THR A 219 -29.19 -19.20 -1.83
N THR A 220 -28.23 -20.01 -1.40
CA THR A 220 -28.36 -21.48 -1.39
C THR A 220 -28.96 -22.00 -0.08
N HIS A 221 -29.15 -21.15 0.93
CA HIS A 221 -29.73 -21.55 2.22
C HIS A 221 -31.24 -21.32 2.25
N LEU A 222 -31.99 -22.31 2.71
CA LEU A 222 -33.47 -22.33 2.71
C LEU A 222 -34.09 -21.13 3.45
N GLU A 223 -33.43 -20.66 4.50
CA GLU A 223 -33.91 -19.54 5.34
C GLU A 223 -33.54 -18.15 4.83
N CYS A 224 -32.74 -18.03 3.76
CA CYS A 224 -32.34 -16.71 3.25
C CYS A 224 -33.54 -15.91 2.76
N GLU A 225 -34.41 -16.53 1.96
CA GLU A 225 -35.59 -15.84 1.41
C GLU A 225 -36.59 -15.45 2.50
N SER A 226 -36.86 -16.35 3.45
CA SER A 226 -37.75 -16.05 4.57
C SER A 226 -37.19 -14.96 5.48
N THR A 227 -35.87 -14.93 5.68
CA THR A 227 -35.18 -13.86 6.43
C THR A 227 -35.32 -12.52 5.72
N ILE A 228 -35.15 -12.44 4.40
CA ILE A 228 -35.33 -11.20 3.63
C ILE A 228 -36.78 -10.72 3.71
N ARG A 229 -37.75 -11.61 3.47
CA ARG A 229 -39.18 -11.27 3.49
C ARG A 229 -39.63 -10.80 4.87
N GLY A 230 -39.20 -11.50 5.93
CA GLY A 230 -39.49 -11.11 7.32
C GLY A 230 -38.77 -9.82 7.76
N SER A 231 -37.72 -9.42 7.03
CA SER A 231 -36.93 -8.23 7.31
C SER A 231 -37.21 -7.07 6.35
N TRP A 232 -38.31 -7.12 5.61
CA TRP A 232 -38.74 -6.04 4.73
C TRP A 232 -40.03 -5.39 5.25
N PRO A 233 -39.97 -4.60 6.33
CA PRO A 233 -41.13 -3.87 6.81
C PRO A 233 -41.59 -2.88 5.73
N ILE A 234 -42.90 -2.66 5.60
CA ILE A 234 -43.40 -1.54 4.81
C ILE A 234 -43.46 -0.36 5.77
N PHE A 235 -42.38 0.43 5.88
CA PHE A 235 -42.46 1.68 6.62
C PHE A 235 -43.35 2.66 5.85
N GLU A 236 -44.48 3.05 6.44
CA GLU A 236 -45.28 4.17 5.95
C GLU A 236 -44.55 5.48 6.27
N VAL A 237 -43.69 5.89 5.33
CA VAL A 237 -43.01 7.17 5.39
C VAL A 237 -43.51 8.05 4.25
N SER A 238 -43.74 9.32 4.53
CA SER A 238 -44.14 10.31 3.53
C SER A 238 -43.14 10.41 2.36
N ASN A 239 -41.88 10.01 2.59
CA ASN A 239 -40.85 9.90 1.57
C ASN A 239 -40.51 8.43 1.30
N GLN A 240 -40.88 7.94 0.11
CA GLN A 240 -40.65 6.56 -0.32
C GLN A 240 -39.16 6.17 -0.36
N LEU A 241 -38.26 7.09 -0.73
CA LEU A 241 -36.81 6.82 -0.75
C LEU A 241 -36.25 6.62 0.66
N LEU A 242 -36.81 7.35 1.64
CA LEU A 242 -36.45 7.17 3.05
C LEU A 242 -36.92 5.81 3.57
N GLY A 243 -38.14 5.38 3.18
CA GLY A 243 -38.66 4.05 3.49
C GLY A 243 -37.81 2.92 2.91
N ILE A 244 -37.43 3.00 1.63
CA ILE A 244 -36.53 2.02 0.99
C ILE A 244 -35.19 1.96 1.70
N LYS A 245 -34.59 3.11 2.04
CA LYS A 245 -33.32 3.17 2.77
C LYS A 245 -33.41 2.49 4.14
N GLN A 246 -34.50 2.70 4.86
CA GLN A 246 -34.74 2.06 6.16
C GLN A 246 -34.93 0.55 6.02
N ASN A 247 -35.68 0.09 5.01
CA ASN A 247 -35.86 -1.33 4.72
C ASN A 247 -34.54 -2.02 4.40
N LEU A 248 -33.73 -1.42 3.53
CA LEU A 248 -32.41 -1.94 3.20
C LEU A 248 -31.51 -2.05 4.45
N SER A 249 -31.54 -1.04 5.32
CA SER A 249 -30.76 -1.05 6.56
C SER A 249 -31.24 -2.11 7.56
N PHE A 250 -32.55 -2.32 7.66
CA PHE A 250 -33.14 -3.32 8.54
C PHE A 250 -32.87 -4.74 8.01
N CYS A 251 -33.07 -4.95 6.72
CA CYS A 251 -32.78 -6.20 6.03
C CYS A 251 -31.30 -6.59 6.14
N ALA A 252 -30.39 -5.63 5.92
CA ALA A 252 -28.95 -5.83 6.14
C ALA A 252 -28.62 -6.26 7.57
N SER A 253 -29.25 -5.65 8.57
CA SER A 253 -29.00 -5.96 9.99
C SER A 253 -29.47 -7.38 10.34
N ASN A 254 -30.66 -7.77 9.88
CA ASN A 254 -31.21 -9.09 10.15
C ASN A 254 -30.47 -10.19 9.39
N LEU A 255 -30.11 -9.96 8.12
CA LEU A 255 -29.26 -10.89 7.37
C LEU A 255 -27.89 -11.07 8.02
N THR A 256 -27.29 -10.00 8.54
CA THR A 256 -26.01 -10.09 9.26
C THR A 256 -26.15 -10.96 10.52
N ARG A 257 -27.24 -10.77 11.28
CA ARG A 257 -27.50 -11.56 12.49
C ARG A 257 -27.75 -13.02 12.15
N TRP A 258 -28.66 -13.29 11.22
CA TRP A 258 -28.99 -14.63 10.74
C TRP A 258 -27.74 -15.34 10.21
N SER A 259 -26.95 -14.69 9.35
CA SER A 259 -25.72 -15.29 8.83
C SER A 259 -24.72 -15.65 9.94
N ARG A 260 -24.58 -14.81 10.97
CA ARG A 260 -23.68 -15.11 12.10
C ARG A 260 -24.17 -16.28 12.93
N ASP A 261 -25.47 -16.35 13.16
CA ASP A 261 -26.10 -17.39 13.99
C ASP A 261 -26.16 -18.74 13.23
N THR A 262 -26.23 -18.74 11.89
CA THR A 262 -26.34 -19.94 11.04
C THR A 262 -25.00 -20.51 10.59
N PHE A 263 -24.02 -19.67 10.25
CA PHE A 263 -22.75 -20.13 9.63
C PHE A 263 -21.54 -20.08 10.56
N GLU A 264 -21.73 -19.66 11.84
CA GLU A 264 -20.66 -19.16 12.72
C GLU A 264 -19.83 -18.06 12.03
N ASP A 265 -18.94 -17.37 12.74
CA ASP A 265 -18.29 -16.15 12.23
C ASP A 265 -17.37 -16.45 11.02
N VAL A 266 -17.93 -16.47 9.80
CA VAL A 266 -17.21 -16.66 8.51
C VAL A 266 -16.09 -15.62 8.35
N ALA A 267 -16.16 -14.53 9.12
CA ALA A 267 -15.12 -13.51 9.23
C ALA A 267 -13.77 -13.99 9.83
N THR A 268 -13.68 -15.20 10.40
CA THR A 268 -12.39 -15.79 10.85
C THR A 268 -11.67 -16.64 9.80
N ARG A 269 -12.19 -16.74 8.58
CA ARG A 269 -11.55 -17.50 7.49
C ARG A 269 -11.39 -16.66 6.22
N ALA A 270 -10.52 -15.65 6.27
CA ALA A 270 -9.91 -15.03 5.09
C ALA A 270 -8.60 -14.32 5.45
#